data_AF-A0A398CPL1-F1
#
_entry.id   AF-A0A398CPL1-F1
#
_cell.length_a   1.000
_cell.length_b   1.000
_cell.length_c   1.000
_cell.angle_alpha   90.00
_cell.angle_beta   90.00
_cell.angle_gamma   90.00
#
_symmetry.space_group_name_H-M   'P 1'
#
loop_
_entity.id
_entity.type
_entity.pdbx_description
1 polymer ?
#
loop_
_entity_poly.entity_id
_entity_poly.type
_entity_poly.pdbx_seq_one_letter_code
_entity_poly.pdbx_strand_id
1 'polypeptide(L)'
;MEKHVRQVVAELLDAGYEPDSQLAFYFEPDAAHTEADWEERAHLPLLHLFGKPSKLAGVSLKELGTSFFERSKLRLLPTAEYENGWRITPLNGSFKSADPDAASVDHSGGIVPKEGGTAVVEYEFEGKRAKASVTIS
;
A
#
# COMPACT_ATOMS: atom_id res chain seq x y z
N MET A 1 -11.45 8.28 3.68
CA MET A 1 -12.07 6.96 3.44
C MET A 1 -11.11 5.80 3.67
N GLU A 2 -9.82 5.93 3.37
CA GLU A 2 -8.80 4.88 3.58
C GLU A 2 -8.90 4.18 4.95
N LYS A 3 -9.00 4.95 6.04
CA LYS A 3 -9.09 4.42 7.41
C LYS A 3 -10.22 3.38 7.58
N HIS A 4 -11.40 3.63 7.01
CA HIS A 4 -12.53 2.71 7.14
C HIS A 4 -12.30 1.41 6.38
N VAL A 5 -11.76 1.48 5.15
CA VAL A 5 -11.51 0.27 4.36
C VAL A 5 -10.39 -0.56 4.97
N ARG A 6 -9.33 0.08 5.50
CA ARG A 6 -8.25 -0.62 6.22
C ARG A 6 -8.72 -1.26 7.51
N GLN A 7 -9.69 -0.66 8.21
CA GLN A 7 -10.28 -1.28 9.40
C GLN A 7 -10.96 -2.60 9.03
N VAL A 8 -11.74 -2.63 7.94
CA VAL A 8 -12.36 -3.86 7.44
C VAL A 8 -11.30 -4.90 7.07
N VAL A 9 -10.21 -4.50 6.42
CA VAL A 9 -9.08 -5.40 6.12
C VAL A 9 -8.50 -5.99 7.41
N ALA A 10 -8.25 -5.18 8.43
CA ALA A 10 -7.73 -5.66 9.72
C ALA A 10 -8.69 -6.66 10.38
N GLU A 11 -10.00 -6.37 10.39
CA GLU A 11 -11.02 -7.28 10.93
C GLU A 11 -11.06 -8.62 10.18
N LEU A 12 -10.86 -8.62 8.86
CA LEU A 12 -10.80 -9.86 8.07
C LEU A 12 -9.50 -10.65 8.30
N LEU A 13 -8.36 -9.96 8.46
CA LEU A 13 -7.11 -10.62 8.83
C LEU A 13 -7.21 -11.25 10.23
N ASP A 14 -7.80 -10.54 11.20
CA ASP A 14 -8.04 -11.04 12.56
C ASP A 14 -9.01 -12.23 12.57
N ALA A 15 -9.94 -12.29 11.61
CA ALA A 15 -10.82 -13.43 11.39
C ALA A 15 -10.12 -14.65 10.74
N GLY A 16 -8.84 -14.52 10.37
CA GLY A 16 -8.01 -15.60 9.84
C GLY A 16 -7.96 -15.73 8.32
N TYR A 17 -8.42 -14.72 7.57
CA TYR A 17 -8.25 -14.72 6.11
C TYR A 17 -6.78 -14.53 5.76
N GLU A 18 -6.25 -15.38 4.88
CA GLU A 18 -4.87 -15.28 4.43
C GLU A 18 -4.66 -14.03 3.54
N PRO A 19 -3.65 -13.20 3.83
CA PRO A 19 -3.36 -12.01 3.05
C PRO A 19 -2.91 -12.37 1.64
N ASP A 20 -3.38 -11.60 0.65
CA ASP A 20 -3.03 -11.68 -0.77
C ASP A 20 -3.44 -12.99 -1.50
N SER A 21 -3.76 -14.07 -0.78
CA SER A 21 -4.29 -15.34 -1.33
C SER A 21 -5.81 -15.47 -1.18
N GLN A 22 -6.35 -15.19 0.01
CA GLN A 22 -7.80 -15.24 0.30
C GLN A 22 -8.42 -13.85 0.41
N LEU A 23 -7.61 -12.85 0.79
CA LEU A 23 -8.02 -11.46 0.89
C LEU A 23 -7.19 -10.58 -0.05
N ALA A 24 -7.82 -10.14 -1.14
CA ALA A 24 -7.27 -9.10 -2.01
C ALA A 24 -7.74 -7.72 -1.55
N PHE A 25 -6.80 -6.78 -1.41
CA PHE A 25 -7.08 -5.39 -1.08
C PHE A 25 -6.48 -4.48 -2.15
N TYR A 26 -7.20 -3.42 -2.51
CA TYR A 26 -6.68 -2.35 -3.35
C TYR A 26 -7.23 -1.01 -2.89
N PHE A 27 -6.33 -0.05 -2.68
CA PHE A 27 -6.71 1.33 -2.36
C PHE A 27 -6.07 2.29 -3.36
N GLU A 28 -6.90 3.07 -4.03
CA GLU A 28 -6.47 4.12 -4.94
C GLU A 28 -6.64 5.49 -4.25
N PRO A 29 -5.56 6.13 -3.79
CA PRO A 29 -5.64 7.35 -2.99
C PRO A 29 -6.13 8.56 -3.78
N ASP A 30 -5.89 8.61 -5.10
CA ASP A 30 -6.19 9.78 -5.93
C ASP A 30 -7.56 9.67 -6.63
N ALA A 31 -8.23 8.51 -6.55
CA ALA A 31 -9.51 8.29 -7.21
C ALA A 31 -10.64 9.08 -6.53
N ALA A 32 -11.38 9.85 -7.33
CA ALA A 32 -12.63 10.46 -6.90
C ALA A 32 -13.81 9.50 -7.10
N HIS A 33 -15.00 9.91 -6.67
CA HIS A 33 -16.25 9.19 -6.91
C HIS A 33 -16.84 9.59 -8.26
N THR A 34 -16.08 9.34 -9.33
CA THR A 34 -16.52 9.61 -10.71
C THR A 34 -16.62 8.32 -11.49
N GLU A 35 -17.44 8.33 -12.55
CA GLU A 35 -17.58 7.19 -13.45
C GLU A 35 -16.23 6.79 -14.07
N ALA A 36 -15.42 7.77 -14.49
CA ALA A 36 -14.09 7.52 -15.04
C ALA A 36 -13.16 6.82 -14.03
N ASP A 37 -13.10 7.30 -12.78
CA ASP A 37 -12.28 6.68 -11.72
C ASP A 37 -12.77 5.28 -11.31
N TRP A 38 -14.04 4.97 -11.58
CA TRP A 38 -14.61 3.64 -11.37
C TRP A 38 -14.28 2.71 -12.55
N GLU A 39 -14.40 3.20 -13.79
CA GLU A 39 -14.06 2.46 -15.00
C GLU A 39 -12.60 1.96 -14.96
N GLU A 40 -11.68 2.83 -14.55
CA GLU A 40 -10.25 2.52 -14.38
C GLU A 40 -9.97 1.36 -13.41
N ARG A 41 -10.94 0.95 -12.59
CA ARG A 41 -10.79 -0.12 -11.59
C ARG A 41 -11.82 -1.23 -11.73
N ALA A 42 -12.83 -1.06 -12.57
CA ALA A 42 -13.94 -2.01 -12.72
C ALA A 42 -13.46 -3.40 -13.19
N HIS A 43 -12.33 -3.47 -13.90
CA HIS A 43 -11.72 -4.71 -14.34
C HIS A 43 -11.03 -5.51 -13.22
N LEU A 44 -10.64 -4.86 -12.10
CA LEU A 44 -9.84 -5.52 -11.06
C LEU A 44 -10.59 -6.68 -10.37
N PRO A 45 -11.87 -6.53 -9.95
CA PRO A 45 -12.63 -7.66 -9.40
C PRO A 45 -12.86 -8.79 -10.42
N LEU A 46 -13.01 -8.45 -11.71
CA LEU A 46 -13.19 -9.45 -12.76
C LEU A 46 -11.91 -10.27 -12.96
N LEU A 47 -10.73 -9.62 -12.94
CA LEU A 47 -9.44 -10.32 -12.97
C LEU A 47 -9.22 -11.17 -11.73
N HIS A 48 -9.63 -10.70 -10.55
CA HIS A 48 -9.51 -11.47 -9.31
C HIS A 48 -10.38 -12.75 -9.31
N LEU A 49 -11.63 -12.65 -9.77
CA LEU A 49 -12.60 -13.75 -9.73
C LEU A 49 -12.51 -14.71 -10.92
N PHE A 50 -12.18 -14.19 -12.11
CA PHE A 50 -12.26 -14.93 -13.38
C PHE A 50 -10.99 -14.86 -14.22
N GLY A 51 -10.00 -14.05 -13.82
CA GLY A 51 -8.74 -13.91 -14.54
C GLY A 51 -7.87 -15.16 -14.44
N LYS A 52 -6.93 -15.28 -15.37
CA LYS A 52 -5.85 -16.28 -15.27
C LYS A 52 -4.73 -15.74 -14.37
N PRO A 53 -4.04 -16.61 -13.62
CA PRO A 53 -2.83 -16.23 -12.89
C PRO A 53 -1.83 -15.50 -13.81
N SER A 54 -1.18 -14.47 -13.27
CA SER A 54 -0.21 -13.65 -13.98
C SER A 54 1.02 -13.44 -13.10
N LYS A 55 2.13 -13.01 -13.70
CA LYS A 55 3.37 -12.70 -12.97
C LYS A 55 3.33 -11.28 -12.45
N LEU A 56 3.96 -11.06 -11.31
CA LEU A 56 4.18 -9.72 -10.77
C LEU A 56 5.12 -8.94 -11.70
N ALA A 57 4.60 -7.87 -12.30
CA ALA A 57 5.36 -6.99 -13.19
C ALA A 57 6.27 -6.08 -12.34
N GLY A 58 5.70 -5.44 -11.32
CA GLY A 58 6.43 -4.52 -10.45
C GLY A 58 5.68 -4.12 -9.20
N VAL A 59 6.37 -3.39 -8.34
CA VAL A 59 5.81 -2.76 -7.14
C VAL A 59 6.21 -1.29 -7.13
N SER A 60 5.29 -0.44 -6.68
CA SER A 60 5.52 0.98 -6.48
C SER A 60 5.21 1.35 -5.03
N LEU A 61 5.80 2.45 -4.56
CA LEU A 61 5.65 2.91 -3.19
C LEU A 61 5.37 4.41 -3.20
N LYS A 62 4.18 4.78 -2.72
CA LYS A 62 3.72 6.18 -2.70
C LYS A 62 3.56 6.67 -1.27
N GLU A 63 4.06 7.87 -0.99
CA GLU A 63 3.77 8.55 0.27
C GLU A 63 2.34 9.11 0.25
N LEU A 64 1.58 8.77 1.29
CA LEU A 64 0.30 9.36 1.63
C LEU A 64 0.53 10.34 2.77
N GLY A 65 0.33 11.62 2.50
CA GLY A 65 0.43 12.69 3.48
C GLY A 65 -0.82 13.56 3.48
N THR A 66 -1.35 13.81 4.68
CA THR A 66 -2.25 14.96 4.91
C THR A 66 -1.44 16.12 5.44
N SER A 67 -1.61 17.29 4.82
CA SER A 67 -1.37 18.66 5.31
C SER A 67 -0.34 18.87 6.43
N PHE A 68 0.55 19.85 6.21
CA PHE A 68 1.62 20.38 7.10
C PHE A 68 1.30 20.49 8.61
N PHE A 69 0.02 20.50 9.02
CA PHE A 69 -0.44 20.63 10.39
C PHE A 69 -0.67 19.31 11.15
N GLU A 70 -0.81 18.16 10.46
CA GLU A 70 -1.01 16.85 11.12
C GLU A 70 0.24 15.98 10.95
N ARG A 71 1.27 16.24 11.77
CA ARG A 71 2.48 15.40 11.94
C ARG A 71 2.22 13.92 12.25
N SER A 72 0.97 13.50 12.44
CA SER A 72 0.59 12.23 13.05
C SER A 72 0.16 11.13 12.08
N LYS A 73 0.18 11.34 10.75
CA LYS A 73 -0.33 10.33 9.80
C LYS A 73 0.42 10.23 8.46
N LEU A 74 1.75 10.29 8.47
CA LEU A 74 2.52 9.90 7.28
C LEU A 74 2.41 8.39 7.07
N ARG A 75 2.12 7.96 5.86
CA ARG A 75 1.99 6.55 5.50
C ARG A 75 2.61 6.29 4.13
N LEU A 76 3.14 5.09 3.93
CA LEU A 76 3.52 4.57 2.64
C LEU A 76 2.46 3.59 2.16
N LEU A 77 2.01 3.78 0.93
CA LEU A 77 1.08 2.90 0.23
C LEU A 77 1.84 2.14 -0.86
N PRO A 78 2.02 0.82 -0.70
CA PRO A 78 2.54 -0.02 -1.75
C PRO A 78 1.45 -0.38 -2.76
N THR A 79 1.79 -0.43 -4.03
CA THR A 79 0.93 -1.00 -5.09
C THR A 79 1.73 -2.03 -5.87
N ALA A 80 1.20 -3.25 -5.95
CA ALA A 80 1.70 -4.31 -6.81
C ALA A 80 0.87 -4.37 -8.10
N GLU A 81 1.54 -4.48 -9.24
CA GLU A 81 0.92 -4.58 -10.55
C GLU A 81 1.41 -5.85 -11.28
N TYR A 82 0.47 -6.59 -11.83
CA TYR A 82 0.71 -7.84 -12.57
C TYR A 82 0.63 -7.60 -14.08
N GLU A 83 1.26 -8.47 -14.88
CA GLU A 83 1.33 -8.33 -16.34
C GLU A 83 -0.06 -8.31 -17.03
N ASN A 84 -1.10 -8.82 -16.37
CA ASN A 84 -2.48 -8.79 -16.86
C ASN A 84 -3.28 -7.53 -16.45
N GLY A 85 -2.63 -6.55 -15.82
CA GLY A 85 -3.26 -5.32 -15.33
C GLY A 85 -3.93 -5.47 -13.96
N TRP A 86 -3.87 -6.64 -13.33
CA TRP A 86 -4.36 -6.79 -11.95
C TRP A 86 -3.48 -5.98 -10.99
N ARG A 87 -4.11 -5.31 -10.04
CA ARG A 87 -3.47 -4.42 -9.06
C ARG A 87 -4.00 -4.71 -7.66
N ILE A 88 -3.08 -4.73 -6.70
CA ILE A 88 -3.38 -4.87 -5.27
C ILE A 88 -2.49 -3.93 -4.45
N THR A 89 -2.96 -3.59 -3.25
CA THR A 89 -2.15 -3.05 -2.17
C THR A 89 -1.75 -4.22 -1.28
N PRO A 90 -0.50 -4.75 -1.39
CA PRO A 90 -0.19 -6.02 -0.77
C PRO A 90 -0.21 -5.95 0.76
N LEU A 91 -0.74 -7.01 1.38
CA LEU A 91 -0.93 -7.14 2.81
C LEU A 91 0.21 -7.90 3.50
N ASN A 92 0.97 -8.73 2.77
CA ASN A 92 2.07 -9.54 3.29
C ASN A 92 3.48 -9.02 2.95
N GLY A 93 3.60 -7.87 2.29
CA GLY A 93 4.90 -7.29 1.96
C GLY A 93 5.64 -6.73 3.18
N SER A 94 6.93 -6.47 3.01
CA SER A 94 7.79 -6.02 4.11
C SER A 94 8.36 -4.62 3.87
N PHE A 95 8.31 -3.79 4.90
CA PHE A 95 8.96 -2.48 4.91
C PHE A 95 10.28 -2.55 5.65
N LYS A 96 11.28 -1.85 5.14
CA LYS A 96 12.58 -1.67 5.80
C LYS A 96 13.01 -0.21 5.71
N SER A 97 13.18 0.44 6.86
CA SER A 97 13.81 1.76 6.90
C SER A 97 15.32 1.60 6.70
N ALA A 98 15.90 2.40 5.81
CA ALA A 98 17.34 2.52 5.66
C ALA A 98 17.99 3.25 6.85
N ASP A 99 17.20 4.04 7.59
CA ASP A 99 17.60 4.75 8.80
C ASP A 99 16.55 4.53 9.92
N PRO A 100 16.67 3.45 10.70
CA PRO A 100 15.75 3.15 11.80
C PRO A 100 15.80 4.18 12.95
N ASP A 101 16.86 5.00 13.02
CA ASP A 101 17.03 6.01 14.05
C ASP A 101 16.27 7.28 13.67
N ALA A 102 16.18 7.62 12.37
CA ALA A 102 15.34 8.71 11.87
C ALA A 102 13.84 8.35 11.87
N ALA A 103 13.48 7.15 11.39
CA ALA A 103 12.07 6.71 11.32
C ALA A 103 11.90 5.20 11.31
N SER A 104 10.83 4.74 11.96
CA SER A 104 10.34 3.35 11.84
C SER A 104 9.05 3.29 11.04
N VAL A 105 8.87 2.19 10.29
CA VAL A 105 7.65 1.92 9.52
C VAL A 105 7.01 0.66 10.05
N ASP A 106 5.71 0.71 10.35
CA ASP A 106 4.95 -0.45 10.77
C ASP A 106 4.55 -1.34 9.57
N HIS A 107 4.03 -2.54 9.85
CA HIS A 107 3.61 -3.50 8.82
C HIS A 107 2.52 -2.95 7.88
N SER A 108 1.76 -1.94 8.31
CA SER A 108 0.70 -1.31 7.52
C SER A 108 1.23 -0.16 6.64
N GLY A 109 2.53 0.15 6.73
CA GLY A 109 3.17 1.28 6.06
C GLY A 109 3.06 2.59 6.84
N GLY A 110 2.56 2.58 8.08
CA GLY A 110 2.49 3.76 8.94
C GLY A 110 3.90 4.18 9.38
N ILE A 111 4.22 5.47 9.23
CA ILE A 111 5.52 6.01 9.60
C ILE A 111 5.45 6.61 11.00
N VAL A 112 6.33 6.15 11.87
CA VAL A 112 6.57 6.73 13.19
C VAL A 112 7.89 7.51 13.14
N PRO A 113 7.85 8.85 13.03
CA PRO A 113 9.05 9.67 13.02
C PRO A 113 9.68 9.67 14.42
N LYS A 114 11.02 9.56 14.48
CA LYS A 114 11.78 9.64 15.73
C LYS A 114 12.59 10.92 15.82
N GLU A 115 13.26 11.30 14.74
CA GLU A 115 13.98 12.57 14.58
C GLU A 115 13.60 13.23 13.25
N GLY A 116 13.72 14.56 13.18
CA GLY A 116 13.51 15.30 11.93
C GLY A 116 14.61 15.00 10.92
N GLY A 117 14.25 14.81 9.64
CA GLY A 117 15.19 14.44 8.59
C GLY A 117 14.53 13.73 7.41
N THR A 118 15.33 13.31 6.44
CA THR A 118 14.85 12.49 5.30
C THR A 118 15.18 11.03 5.57
N ALA A 119 14.15 10.18 5.66
CA ALA A 119 14.29 8.74 5.78
C ALA A 119 14.01 8.07 4.43
N VAL A 120 14.83 7.09 4.04
CA VAL A 120 14.57 6.26 2.87
C VAL A 120 13.96 4.94 3.33
N VAL A 121 12.80 4.59 2.78
CA VAL A 121 12.12 3.34 3.08
C VAL A 121 12.11 2.47 1.84
N GLU A 122 12.50 1.21 2.01
CA GLU A 122 12.41 0.17 1.00
C GLU A 122 11.21 -0.74 1.31
N TYR A 123 10.50 -1.15 0.26
CA TYR A 123 9.42 -2.12 0.33
C TYR A 123 9.76 -3.31 -0.55
N GLU A 124 9.54 -4.52 -0.05
CA GLU A 124 9.73 -5.78 -0.78
C GLU A 124 8.45 -6.62 -0.76
N PHE A 125 8.05 -7.11 -1.94
CA PHE A 125 6.94 -8.03 -2.12
C PHE A 125 7.24 -8.97 -3.30
N GLU A 126 7.12 -10.28 -3.07
CA GLU A 126 7.45 -11.37 -4.04
C GLU A 126 8.79 -11.17 -4.79
N GLY A 127 9.82 -10.69 -4.08
CA GLY A 127 11.16 -10.46 -4.64
C GLY A 127 11.29 -9.19 -5.51
N LYS A 128 10.21 -8.42 -5.69
CA LYS A 128 10.25 -7.07 -6.29
C LYS A 128 10.42 -6.03 -5.18
N ARG A 129 11.08 -4.91 -5.52
CA ARG A 129 11.41 -3.85 -4.56
C ARG A 129 11.01 -2.47 -5.08
N ALA A 130 10.57 -1.61 -4.17
CA ALA A 130 10.36 -0.18 -4.39
C ALA A 130 11.02 0.62 -3.28
N LYS A 131 11.32 1.90 -3.54
CA LYS A 131 11.85 2.83 -2.55
C LYS A 131 11.06 4.13 -2.56
N ALA A 132 10.92 4.74 -1.40
CA ALA A 132 10.39 6.09 -1.24
C ALA A 132 11.26 6.87 -0.25
N SER A 133 11.51 8.13 -0.57
CA SER A 133 12.14 9.08 0.35
C SER A 133 11.05 9.87 1.05
N VAL A 134 11.03 9.83 2.37
CA VAL A 134 10.04 10.50 3.20
C VAL A 134 10.73 11.63 3.94
N THR A 135 10.15 12.83 3.87
CA THR A 135 10.68 13.99 4.59
C THR A 135 9.89 14.22 5.87
N ILE A 136 10.58 14.14 7.00
CA ILE A 136 10.05 14.33 8.34
C ILE A 136 10.49 15.72 8.80
N SER A 137 9.53 16.64 8.94
CA SER A 137 9.78 18.03 9.34
C SER A 137 9.02 18.45 10.61
#